data_AF-A0A3B9FNH3-F1
#
_entry.id   AF-A0A3B9FNH3-F1
#
_cell.length_a   1.000
_cell.length_b   1.000
_cell.length_c   1.000
_cell.angle_alpha   90.00
_cell.angle_beta   90.00
_cell.angle_gamma   90.00
#
_symmetry.space_group_name_H-M   'P 1'
#
loop_
_entity.id
_entity.type
_entity.pdbx_description
1 polymer ?
#
loop_
_entity_poly.entity_id
_entity_poly.type
_entity_poly.pdbx_seq_one_letter_code
_entity_poly.pdbx_strand_id
1 'polypeptide(L)'
;LSQLKNYGVKCVQAEDEIAAMGVALGASFAGNLTVCATSGPGMCLKSEFIGLASITELPLIICNVQRGGPSTGLPTKTEQSDLLQALFSRHGDCPLPVVAAHSPSDCFDCALEAVRIALTYMTPVILLSDLYVANGAEP
;
A
#
# COMPACT_ATOMS: atom_id res chain seq x y z
N LEU A 1 -12.53 6.13 -9.80
CA LEU A 1 -11.43 7.12 -9.69
C LEU A 1 -11.75 8.45 -10.37
N SER A 2 -12.32 8.50 -11.59
CA SER A 2 -12.67 9.76 -12.27
C SER A 2 -13.60 10.70 -11.49
N GLN A 3 -14.47 10.15 -10.63
CA GLN A 3 -15.38 10.89 -9.77
C GLN A 3 -14.67 11.63 -8.61
N LEU A 4 -13.44 11.23 -8.24
CA LEU A 4 -12.70 11.85 -7.13
C LEU A 4 -12.00 13.16 -7.53
N LYS A 5 -11.99 13.51 -8.82
CA LYS A 5 -11.37 14.74 -9.33
C LYS A 5 -11.90 16.00 -8.65
N ASN A 6 -13.19 16.01 -8.27
CA ASN A 6 -13.82 17.14 -7.59
C ASN A 6 -13.23 17.38 -6.19
N TYR A 7 -12.58 16.38 -5.59
CA TYR A 7 -11.86 16.48 -4.33
C TYR A 7 -10.37 16.79 -4.51
N GLY A 8 -9.94 17.18 -5.73
CA GLY A 8 -8.53 17.46 -6.03
C GLY A 8 -7.65 16.21 -6.15
N VAL A 9 -8.22 15.01 -6.09
CA VAL A 9 -7.48 13.75 -6.19
C VAL A 9 -7.00 13.54 -7.63
N LYS A 10 -5.69 13.34 -7.79
CA LYS A 10 -5.07 12.96 -9.05
C LYS A 10 -4.81 11.46 -9.04
N CYS A 11 -5.28 10.76 -10.07
CA CYS A 11 -5.03 9.34 -10.26
C CYS A 11 -4.18 9.16 -11.52
N VAL A 12 -3.14 8.35 -11.42
CA VAL A 12 -2.23 8.03 -12.52
C VAL A 12 -2.13 6.52 -12.59
N GLN A 13 -2.35 5.96 -13.78
CA GLN A 13 -1.97 4.58 -14.09
C GLN A 13 -0.55 4.65 -14.66
N ALA A 14 0.41 4.06 -13.94
CA ALA A 14 1.76 3.90 -14.45
C ALA A 14 1.86 2.65 -15.33
N GLU A 15 2.96 2.55 -16.06
CA GLU A 15 3.32 1.44 -16.93
C GLU A 15 3.61 0.14 -16.17
N ASP A 16 4.13 0.25 -14.94
CA ASP A 16 4.43 -0.86 -14.05
C ASP A 16 4.41 -0.43 -12.57
N GLU A 17 4.61 -1.37 -11.66
CA GLU A 17 4.60 -1.11 -10.22
C GLU A 17 5.80 -0.30 -9.72
N ILE A 18 6.94 -0.33 -10.42
CA ILE A 18 8.14 0.44 -10.07
C ILE A 18 7.86 1.92 -10.36
N ALA A 19 7.42 2.23 -11.57
CA ALA A 19 7.03 3.57 -12.00
C ALA A 19 5.88 4.12 -11.15
N ALA A 20 4.86 3.30 -10.84
CA ALA A 20 3.77 3.70 -9.95
C ALA A 20 4.28 4.16 -8.57
N MET A 21 5.26 3.44 -8.00
CA MET A 21 5.83 3.81 -6.71
C MET A 21 6.74 5.04 -6.82
N GLY A 22 7.52 5.18 -7.90
CA GLY A 22 8.32 6.38 -8.16
C GLY A 22 7.47 7.64 -8.29
N VAL A 23 6.33 7.57 -9.00
CA VAL A 23 5.37 8.69 -9.09
C VAL A 23 4.79 9.03 -7.72
N ALA A 24 4.40 8.03 -6.92
CA ALA A 24 3.86 8.25 -5.58
C ALA A 24 4.89 8.86 -4.62
N LEU A 25 6.15 8.42 -4.69
CA LEU A 25 7.24 8.97 -3.90
C LEU A 25 7.54 10.42 -4.30
N GLY A 26 7.63 10.71 -5.61
CA GLY A 26 7.84 12.08 -6.10
C GLY A 26 6.70 13.03 -5.71
N ALA A 27 5.45 12.56 -5.75
CA ALA A 27 4.31 13.36 -5.30
C ALA A 27 4.29 13.56 -3.76
N SER A 28 4.77 12.58 -2.98
CA SER A 28 4.97 12.72 -1.54
C SER A 28 6.06 13.73 -1.20
N PHE A 29 7.19 13.67 -1.89
CA PHE A 29 8.25 14.67 -1.81
C PHE A 29 7.76 16.09 -2.15
N ALA A 30 6.82 16.22 -3.09
CA ALA A 30 6.18 17.49 -3.43
C ALA A 30 5.12 17.96 -2.42
N GLY A 31 4.95 17.27 -1.29
CA GLY A 31 4.06 17.65 -0.19
C GLY A 31 2.63 17.10 -0.27
N ASN A 32 2.37 16.10 -1.12
CA ASN A 32 1.04 15.47 -1.19
C ASN A 32 1.03 14.15 -0.42
N LEU A 33 -0.05 13.83 0.29
CA LEU A 33 -0.24 12.47 0.76
C LEU A 33 -0.55 11.56 -0.44
N THR A 34 0.23 10.50 -0.61
CA THR A 34 0.07 9.57 -1.74
C THR A 34 -0.32 8.17 -1.29
N VAL A 35 -1.05 7.48 -2.19
CA VAL A 35 -1.53 6.13 -1.96
C VAL A 35 -1.23 5.29 -3.21
N CYS A 36 -0.67 4.11 -3.00
CA CYS A 36 -0.51 3.07 -4.00
C CYS A 36 -1.32 1.84 -3.60
N ALA A 37 -2.01 1.20 -4.55
CA ALA A 37 -2.66 -0.08 -4.32
C ALA A 37 -1.99 -1.16 -5.18
N THR A 38 -1.80 -2.36 -4.62
CA THR A 38 -1.15 -3.49 -5.28
C THR A 38 -1.52 -4.83 -4.62
N SER A 39 -0.89 -5.92 -5.06
CA SER A 39 -0.91 -7.25 -4.44
C SER A 39 0.52 -7.83 -4.38
N GLY A 40 0.70 -9.04 -3.82
CA GLY A 40 2.01 -9.69 -3.60
C GLY A 40 3.08 -9.51 -4.70
N PRO A 41 2.83 -9.80 -5.99
CA PRO A 41 3.83 -9.59 -7.04
C PRO A 41 4.27 -8.14 -7.20
N GLY A 42 3.33 -7.21 -7.11
CA GLY A 42 3.64 -5.79 -7.18
C GLY A 42 4.32 -5.28 -5.91
N MET A 43 4.06 -5.87 -4.73
CA MET A 43 4.83 -5.59 -3.51
C MET A 43 6.31 -5.94 -3.68
N CYS A 44 6.63 -7.06 -4.36
CA CYS A 44 8.02 -7.40 -4.67
C CYS A 44 8.70 -6.28 -5.47
N LEU A 45 8.06 -5.81 -6.54
CA LEU A 45 8.60 -4.76 -7.42
C LEU A 45 8.74 -3.40 -6.72
N LYS A 46 7.90 -3.11 -5.73
CA LYS A 46 7.94 -1.83 -4.99
C LYS A 46 8.97 -1.79 -3.85
N SER A 47 9.51 -2.94 -3.44
CA SER A 47 10.35 -3.08 -2.25
C SER A 47 11.52 -2.09 -2.16
N GLU A 48 12.23 -1.84 -3.26
CA GLU A 48 13.34 -0.89 -3.31
C GLU A 48 12.88 0.55 -3.03
N PHE A 49 11.81 1.00 -3.70
CA PHE A 49 11.25 2.34 -3.49
C PHE A 49 10.59 2.50 -2.13
N ILE A 50 10.06 1.43 -1.54
CA ILE A 50 9.58 1.45 -0.14
C ILE A 50 10.76 1.71 0.80
N GLY A 51 11.91 1.09 0.57
CA GLY A 51 13.15 1.40 1.28
C GLY A 51 13.58 2.85 1.10
N LEU A 52 13.50 3.37 -0.13
CA LEU A 52 13.79 4.78 -0.41
C LEU A 52 12.84 5.72 0.35
N ALA A 53 11.54 5.44 0.37
CA ALA A 53 10.56 6.23 1.12
C ALA A 53 10.86 6.24 2.63
N SER A 54 11.34 5.11 3.18
CA SER A 54 11.73 5.03 4.59
C SER A 54 12.94 5.90 4.91
N ILE A 55 14.02 5.82 4.12
CA ILE A 55 15.25 6.59 4.41
C ILE A 55 15.10 8.08 4.11
N THR A 56 14.15 8.44 3.25
CA THR A 56 13.82 9.84 2.93
C THR A 56 12.70 10.41 3.81
N GLU A 57 12.20 9.64 4.78
CA GLU A 57 11.15 10.05 5.72
C GLU A 57 9.89 10.59 5.02
N LEU A 58 9.47 9.91 3.95
CA LEU A 58 8.33 10.34 3.14
C LEU A 58 7.04 9.60 3.52
N PRO A 59 5.96 10.33 3.86
CA PRO A 59 4.68 9.71 4.21
C PRO A 59 3.94 9.28 2.94
N LEU A 60 3.61 8.00 2.84
CA LEU A 60 2.75 7.44 1.80
C LEU A 60 2.15 6.11 2.26
N ILE A 61 1.03 5.74 1.66
CA ILE A 61 0.32 4.50 1.99
C ILE A 61 0.47 3.48 0.87
N ILE A 62 0.86 2.27 1.21
CA ILE A 62 0.86 1.12 0.30
C ILE A 62 -0.23 0.15 0.74
N CYS A 63 -1.33 0.11 0.01
CA CYS A 63 -2.38 -0.89 0.19
C CYS A 63 -1.95 -2.19 -0.50
N ASN A 64 -1.66 -3.24 0.28
CA ASN A 64 -1.46 -4.59 -0.23
C ASN A 64 -2.74 -5.40 -0.05
N VAL A 65 -3.49 -5.58 -1.14
CA VAL A 65 -4.66 -6.46 -1.17
C VAL A 65 -4.17 -7.86 -1.51
N GLN A 66 -4.00 -8.67 -0.47
CA GLN A 66 -3.40 -10.00 -0.57
C GLN A 66 -4.29 -10.96 -1.39
N ARG A 67 -3.63 -11.78 -2.21
CA ARG A 67 -4.24 -12.82 -3.04
C ARG A 67 -3.34 -14.04 -3.07
N GLY A 68 -3.86 -15.17 -3.52
CA GLY A 68 -3.15 -16.44 -3.51
C GLY A 68 -1.80 -16.37 -4.22
N GLY A 69 -0.73 -16.80 -3.53
CA GLY A 69 0.64 -16.85 -4.02
C GLY A 69 1.15 -18.27 -4.28
N PRO A 70 2.47 -18.49 -4.48
CA PRO A 70 3.51 -17.50 -4.78
C PRO A 70 3.54 -17.12 -6.28
N SER A 71 4.35 -16.12 -6.65
CA SER A 71 4.46 -15.61 -8.03
C SER A 71 3.08 -15.17 -8.55
N THR A 72 2.66 -15.59 -9.75
CA THR A 72 1.31 -15.30 -10.26
C THR A 72 0.23 -15.88 -9.34
N GLY A 73 0.52 -17.03 -8.71
CA GLY A 73 -0.32 -17.71 -7.75
C GLY A 73 -1.74 -17.95 -8.26
N LEU A 74 -2.73 -17.61 -7.42
CA LEU A 74 -4.15 -17.75 -7.68
C LEU A 74 -4.80 -16.35 -7.60
N PRO A 75 -4.85 -15.58 -8.70
CA PRO A 75 -5.27 -14.17 -8.67
C PRO A 75 -6.67 -13.90 -8.13
N THR A 76 -7.54 -14.90 -8.18
CA THR A 76 -8.93 -14.83 -7.76
C THR A 76 -9.21 -15.55 -6.45
N LYS A 77 -8.17 -16.05 -5.76
CA LYS A 77 -8.30 -16.71 -4.46
C LYS A 77 -7.71 -15.86 -3.36
N THR A 78 -8.38 -15.89 -2.21
CA THR A 78 -7.94 -15.21 -1.00
C THR A 78 -6.83 -16.00 -0.33
N GLU A 79 -5.81 -15.29 0.11
CA GLU A 79 -4.75 -15.79 0.97
C GLU A 79 -4.20 -14.60 1.78
N GLN A 80 -3.65 -14.86 2.97
CA GLN A 80 -3.04 -13.85 3.85
C GLN A 80 -1.55 -14.19 4.08
N SER A 81 -0.83 -14.46 2.99
CA SER A 81 0.55 -14.99 2.99
C SER A 81 1.63 -13.91 3.00
N ASP A 82 1.27 -12.63 2.85
CA ASP A 82 2.25 -11.59 2.54
C ASP A 82 2.75 -10.86 3.80
N LEU A 83 2.35 -11.27 5.01
CA LEU A 83 2.75 -10.59 6.25
C LEU A 83 4.27 -10.48 6.39
N LEU A 84 5.00 -11.59 6.19
CA LEU A 84 6.46 -11.58 6.30
C LEU A 84 7.12 -10.77 5.18
N GLN A 85 6.53 -10.75 3.98
CA GLN A 85 6.98 -9.88 2.90
C GLN A 85 6.79 -8.41 3.28
N ALA A 86 5.63 -8.05 3.84
CA ALA A 86 5.33 -6.70 4.31
C ALA A 86 6.26 -6.27 5.46
N LEU A 87 6.74 -7.20 6.28
CA LEU A 87 7.65 -6.90 7.39
C LEU A 87 9.13 -6.85 6.97
N PHE A 88 9.56 -7.66 6.01
CA PHE A 88 11.01 -7.94 5.82
C PHE A 88 11.52 -7.91 4.37
N SER A 89 10.71 -7.55 3.37
CA SER A 89 11.15 -7.61 1.96
C SER A 89 12.12 -6.51 1.52
N ARG A 90 12.37 -5.47 2.33
CA ARG A 90 13.36 -4.43 2.03
C ARG A 90 14.76 -4.88 2.44
N HIS A 91 15.77 -4.40 1.73
CA HIS A 91 17.17 -4.61 2.10
C HIS A 91 17.57 -3.71 3.29
N GLY A 92 18.45 -4.22 4.15
CA GLY A 92 18.91 -3.51 5.35
C GLY A 92 17.85 -3.38 6.45
N ASP A 93 18.16 -2.58 7.47
CA ASP A 93 17.28 -2.35 8.61
C ASP A 93 16.30 -1.21 8.32
N CYS A 94 15.15 -1.57 7.74
CA CYS A 94 14.13 -0.63 7.30
C CYS A 94 12.77 -0.99 7.92
N PRO A 95 12.54 -0.88 9.24
CA PRO A 95 11.28 -1.27 9.87
C PRO A 95 10.15 -0.32 9.48
N LEU A 96 8.97 -0.85 9.18
CA LEU A 96 7.80 -0.06 8.77
C LEU A 96 6.56 -0.43 9.59
N PRO A 97 5.68 0.55 9.87
CA PRO A 97 4.36 0.25 10.40
C PRO A 97 3.54 -0.56 9.40
N VAL A 98 2.85 -1.59 9.91
CA VAL A 98 1.93 -2.43 9.15
C VAL A 98 0.59 -2.46 9.89
N VAL A 99 -0.47 -2.04 9.21
CA VAL A 99 -1.86 -2.09 9.71
C VAL A 99 -2.59 -3.15 8.88
N ALA A 100 -3.45 -3.96 9.49
CA ALA A 100 -4.22 -4.98 8.77
C ALA A 100 -5.70 -4.83 9.10
N ALA A 101 -6.53 -4.67 8.06
CA ALA A 101 -7.98 -4.62 8.20
C ALA A 101 -8.54 -6.04 8.32
N HIS A 102 -9.51 -6.23 9.23
CA HIS A 102 -10.12 -7.54 9.46
C HIS A 102 -11.47 -7.74 8.74
N SER A 103 -12.13 -6.66 8.30
CA SER A 103 -13.42 -6.70 7.62
C SER A 103 -13.59 -5.52 6.63
N PRO A 104 -14.58 -5.57 5.71
CA PRO A 104 -14.86 -4.47 4.79
C PRO A 104 -15.18 -3.15 5.50
N SER A 105 -15.94 -3.20 6.60
CA SER A 105 -16.29 -2.02 7.40
C SER A 105 -15.06 -1.40 8.09
N ASP A 106 -14.17 -2.25 8.60
CA ASP A 106 -12.92 -1.86 9.27
C ASP A 106 -11.87 -1.25 8.34
N CYS A 107 -11.95 -1.49 7.03
CA CYS A 107 -11.02 -0.91 6.05
C CYS A 107 -10.95 0.62 6.12
N PHE A 108 -12.06 1.30 6.41
CA PHE A 108 -12.10 2.75 6.49
C PHE A 108 -11.28 3.29 7.67
N ASP A 109 -11.52 2.74 8.86
CA ASP A 109 -10.83 3.16 10.08
C ASP A 109 -9.35 2.77 10.04
N CYS A 110 -9.03 1.57 9.54
CA CYS A 110 -7.65 1.16 9.32
C CYS A 110 -6.91 2.07 8.32
N ALA A 111 -7.57 2.53 7.26
CA ALA A 111 -6.97 3.47 6.31
C ALA A 111 -6.72 4.84 6.94
N LEU A 112 -7.66 5.35 7.75
CA LEU A 112 -7.46 6.59 8.51
C LEU A 112 -6.30 6.47 9.50
N GLU A 113 -6.20 5.34 10.20
CA GLU A 113 -5.12 5.10 11.15
C GLU A 113 -3.76 4.98 10.44
N ALA A 114 -3.70 4.29 9.30
CA ALA A 114 -2.49 4.23 8.48
C ALA A 114 -2.04 5.63 8.02
N VAL A 115 -2.98 6.50 7.63
CA VAL A 115 -2.68 7.90 7.27
C VAL A 115 -2.19 8.70 8.48
N ARG A 116 -2.81 8.54 9.66
CA ARG A 116 -2.35 9.21 10.88
C ARG A 116 -0.94 8.80 11.25
N ILE A 117 -0.64 7.50 11.21
CA ILE A 117 0.70 6.97 11.47
C ILE A 117 1.69 7.55 10.45
N ALA A 118 1.38 7.50 9.15
CA ALA A 118 2.28 7.98 8.11
C ALA A 118 2.62 9.46 8.29
N LEU A 119 1.62 10.32 8.53
CA LEU A 119 1.81 11.75 8.69
C LEU A 119 2.44 12.14 10.04
N THR A 120 2.18 11.38 11.11
CA THR A 120 2.73 11.67 12.44
C THR A 120 4.20 11.31 12.53
N TYR A 121 4.58 10.17 11.94
CA TYR A 121 5.93 9.62 12.03
C TYR A 121 6.75 9.80 10.75
N MET A 122 6.22 10.51 9.75
CA MET A 122 6.88 10.79 8.47
C MET A 122 7.51 9.53 7.86
N THR A 123 6.68 8.49 7.69
CA THR A 123 7.15 7.16 7.29
C THR A 123 6.13 6.49 6.36
N PRO A 124 6.55 5.63 5.41
CA PRO A 124 5.61 4.86 4.62
C PRO A 124 4.91 3.81 5.49
N VAL A 125 3.61 3.61 5.26
CA VAL A 125 2.80 2.63 5.99
C VAL A 125 2.20 1.61 5.03
N ILE A 126 2.30 0.33 5.38
CA ILE A 126 1.66 -0.75 4.62
C ILE A 126 0.29 -1.04 5.26
N LEU A 127 -0.76 -0.93 4.47
CA LEU A 127 -2.11 -1.36 4.84
C LEU A 127 -2.40 -2.71 4.18
N LEU A 128 -2.46 -3.76 4.99
CA LEU A 128 -2.85 -5.10 4.57
C LEU A 128 -4.37 -5.22 4.53
N SER A 129 -4.85 -5.79 3.44
CA SER A 129 -6.19 -6.37 3.30
C SER A 129 -6.03 -7.69 2.55
N ASP A 130 -7.13 -8.32 2.16
CA ASP A 130 -7.13 -9.51 1.33
C ASP A 130 -8.30 -9.52 0.37
N LEU A 131 -8.27 -10.45 -0.59
CA LEU A 131 -9.29 -10.53 -1.64
C LEU A 131 -10.69 -10.86 -1.09
N TYR A 132 -10.82 -11.49 0.08
CA TYR A 132 -12.13 -11.74 0.69
C TYR A 132 -12.71 -10.43 1.23
N VAL A 133 -11.92 -9.68 2.00
CA VAL A 133 -12.31 -8.37 2.51
C VAL A 133 -12.58 -7.37 1.37
N ALA A 134 -11.73 -7.34 0.35
CA ALA A 134 -11.86 -6.39 -0.76
C ALA A 134 -13.11 -6.64 -1.64
N ASN A 135 -13.60 -7.87 -1.72
CA ASN A 135 -14.83 -8.20 -2.44
C ASN A 135 -16.06 -8.34 -1.53
N GLY A 136 -15.85 -8.33 -0.21
CA GLY A 136 -16.91 -8.36 0.78
C GLY A 136 -17.60 -7.00 0.89
N ALA A 137 -18.82 -7.03 1.42
CA ALA A 137 -19.56 -5.83 1.78
C ALA A 137 -20.23 -6.06 3.13
N GLU A 138 -20.11 -5.07 4.00
CA GLU A 138 -20.75 -5.03 5.31
C GLU A 138 -21.43 -3.66 5.48
N PRO A 139 -22.51 -3.57 6.28
CA PRO A 139 -23.19 -2.31 6.55
C PRO A 139 -22.31 -1.29 7.29
#